data_AF-A0A7V2APF8-F1
#
_entry.id   AF-A0A7V2APF8-F1
#
_cell.length_a   1.000
_cell.length_b   1.000
_cell.length_c   1.000
_cell.angle_alpha   90.00
_cell.angle_beta   90.00
_cell.angle_gamma   90.00
#
_symmetry.space_group_name_H-M   'P 1'
#
loop_
_entity.id
_entity.type
_entity.pdbx_description
1 polymer ?
#
loop_
_entity_poly.entity_id
_entity_poly.type
_entity_poly.pdbx_seq_one_letter_code
_entity_poly.pdbx_strand_id
1 'polypeptide(L)'
;MPVVVNLWSKKTGEIKRFLESFYQKKMDMDEDVEQWIYIYNKPLDAIDMISVVIDNNDKHQIAMCIQVDRGDVHPVTVQNHNDIIKGLLYLYYRDPDSTYDIESGAGR
;
A
#
# COMPACT_ATOMS: atom_id res chain seq x y z
N MET A 1 -7.30 8.20 -8.95
CA MET A 1 -7.83 7.27 -7.92
C MET A 1 -6.78 7.06 -6.82
N PRO A 2 -6.83 7.82 -5.71
CA PRO A 2 -5.90 7.63 -4.60
C PRO A 2 -6.25 6.36 -3.80
N VAL A 3 -5.24 5.75 -3.19
CA VAL A 3 -5.39 4.61 -2.26
C VAL A 3 -4.81 5.01 -0.92
N VAL A 4 -5.64 5.01 0.12
CA VAL A 4 -5.20 5.21 1.50
C VAL A 4 -4.79 3.85 2.05
N VAL A 5 -3.55 3.74 2.52
CA VAL A 5 -3.06 2.59 3.29
C VAL A 5 -2.98 2.99 4.74
N ASN A 6 -3.50 2.11 5.61
CA ASN A 6 -3.51 2.32 7.04
C ASN A 6 -2.91 1.09 7.73
N LEU A 7 -1.78 1.29 8.41
CA LEU A 7 -1.06 0.28 9.17
C LEU A 7 -1.31 0.48 10.66
N TRP A 8 -1.50 -0.62 11.38
CA TRP A 8 -1.63 -0.61 12.84
C TRP A 8 -0.80 -1.69 13.50
N SER A 9 -0.21 -1.36 14.65
CA SER A 9 0.41 -2.33 15.54
C SER A 9 0.28 -1.91 16.98
N LYS A 10 0.02 -2.87 17.86
CA LYS A 10 0.06 -2.67 19.32
C LYS A 10 1.45 -2.89 19.91
N LYS A 11 2.41 -3.30 19.08
CA LYS A 11 3.77 -3.58 19.51
C LYS A 11 4.60 -2.32 19.29
N THR A 12 5.05 -1.71 20.38
CA THR A 12 5.90 -0.50 20.35
C THR A 12 7.10 -0.70 19.43
N GLY A 13 7.32 0.27 18.54
CA GLY A 13 8.41 0.30 17.57
C GLY A 13 8.21 -0.58 16.35
N GLU A 14 7.14 -1.39 16.27
CA GLU A 14 6.97 -2.35 15.18
C GLU A 14 6.70 -1.66 13.84
N ILE A 15 5.84 -0.64 13.81
CA ILE A 15 5.57 0.15 12.60
C ILE A 15 6.85 0.84 12.12
N LYS A 16 7.57 1.52 13.01
CA LYS A 16 8.83 2.20 12.67
C LYS A 16 9.84 1.23 12.07
N ARG A 17 10.11 0.10 12.73
CA ARG A 17 11.04 -0.93 12.24
C ARG A 17 10.63 -1.48 10.88
N PHE A 18 9.34 -1.74 10.70
CA PHE A 18 8.83 -2.21 9.41
C PHE A 18 9.04 -1.18 8.31
N LEU A 19 8.68 0.08 8.54
CA LEU A 19 8.83 1.15 7.54
C LEU A 19 10.29 1.46 7.24
N GLU A 20 11.18 1.43 8.24
CA GLU A 20 12.62 1.59 8.05
C GLU A 20 13.22 0.48 7.19
N SER A 21 12.75 -0.76 7.39
CA SER A 21 13.13 -1.91 6.56
C SER A 21 12.58 -1.80 5.14
N PHE A 22 11.29 -1.44 5.00
CA PHE A 22 10.60 -1.30 3.71
C PHE A 22 11.25 -0.22 2.83
N TYR A 23 11.50 0.97 3.40
CA TYR A 23 12.10 2.08 2.67
C TYR A 23 13.64 2.09 2.69
N GLN A 24 14.26 1.12 3.38
CA GLN A 24 15.71 1.03 3.57
C GLN A 24 16.36 2.33 4.07
N LYS A 25 15.68 3.05 4.96
CA LYS A 25 16.13 4.33 5.51
C LYS A 25 15.64 4.51 6.94
N LYS A 26 16.34 5.33 7.71
CA LYS A 26 15.85 5.74 9.04
C LYS A 26 14.62 6.64 8.89
N MET A 27 13.61 6.41 9.72
CA MET A 27 12.39 7.19 9.73
C MET A 27 12.44 8.17 10.89
N ASP A 28 12.19 9.44 10.59
CA ASP A 28 12.00 10.47 11.61
C ASP A 28 10.56 10.37 12.13
N MET A 29 10.35 9.43 13.06
CA MET A 29 9.09 9.17 13.74
C MET A 29 9.35 8.58 15.13
N ASP A 30 8.40 8.80 16.04
CA ASP A 30 8.46 8.26 17.39
C ASP A 30 8.32 6.72 17.41
N GLU A 31 8.85 6.08 18.44
CA GLU A 31 8.79 4.62 18.57
C GLU A 31 7.41 4.11 19.01
N ASP A 32 6.60 4.94 19.65
CA ASP A 32 5.27 4.60 20.17
C ASP A 32 4.13 4.82 19.17
N VAL A 33 4.46 5.06 17.90
CA VAL A 33 3.47 5.15 16.82
C VAL A 33 2.74 3.82 16.64
N GLU A 34 1.47 3.80 17.02
CA GLU A 34 0.56 2.65 16.87
C GLU A 34 -0.16 2.62 15.51
N GLN A 35 -0.16 3.75 14.79
CA GLN A 35 -0.85 3.90 13.52
C GLN A 35 -0.03 4.72 12.52
N TRP A 36 0.04 4.24 11.28
CA TRP A 36 0.61 4.98 10.16
C TRP A 36 -0.35 5.01 8.98
N ILE A 37 -0.57 6.19 8.43
CA ILE A 37 -1.47 6.42 7.29
C ILE A 37 -0.69 7.06 6.17
N TYR A 38 -0.85 6.56 4.96
CA TYR A 38 -0.26 7.16 3.76
C TYR A 38 -1.22 7.09 2.58
N ILE A 39 -1.22 8.15 1.77
CA ILE A 39 -2.06 8.27 0.58
C ILE A 39 -1.18 8.05 -0.64
N TYR A 40 -1.38 6.94 -1.32
CA TYR A 40 -0.76 6.64 -2.60
C TYR A 40 -1.60 7.24 -3.72
N ASN A 41 -1.04 8.17 -4.49
CA ASN A 41 -1.73 8.76 -5.64
C ASN A 41 -1.79 7.80 -6.84
N LYS A 42 -0.89 6.81 -6.88
CA LYS A 42 -0.87 5.72 -7.85
C LYS A 42 -1.18 4.40 -7.13
N PRO A 43 -2.27 3.70 -7.49
CA PRO A 43 -2.63 2.42 -6.88
C PRO A 43 -1.53 1.37 -6.95
N LEU A 44 -0.72 1.38 -8.02
CA LEU A 44 0.39 0.46 -8.21
C LEU A 44 1.43 0.57 -7.09
N ASP A 45 1.73 1.78 -6.62
CA ASP A 45 2.69 2.01 -5.54
C ASP A 45 2.19 1.42 -4.20
N ALA A 46 0.86 1.33 -4.01
CA ALA A 46 0.27 0.71 -2.83
C ALA A 46 0.38 -0.84 -2.86
N ILE A 47 0.46 -1.45 -4.05
CA ILE A 47 0.57 -2.91 -4.20
C ILE A 47 1.85 -3.44 -3.58
N ASP A 48 2.97 -2.71 -3.70
CA ASP A 48 4.24 -3.09 -3.09
C ASP A 48 4.11 -3.15 -1.56
N MET A 49 3.50 -2.14 -0.96
CA MET A 49 3.25 -2.07 0.49
C MET A 49 2.35 -3.22 0.96
N ILE A 50 1.24 -3.47 0.24
CA ILE A 50 0.33 -4.59 0.52
C ILE A 50 1.09 -5.92 0.48
N SER A 51 1.88 -6.15 -0.57
CA SER A 51 2.60 -7.41 -0.78
C SER A 51 3.62 -7.65 0.33
N VAL A 52 4.44 -6.65 0.67
CA VAL A 52 5.48 -6.80 1.70
C VAL A 52 4.89 -7.01 3.10
N VAL A 53 3.78 -6.35 3.44
CA VAL A 53 3.10 -6.59 4.73
C VAL A 53 2.57 -8.01 4.80
N ILE A 54 1.94 -8.51 3.74
CA ILE A 54 1.36 -9.85 3.72
C ILE A 54 2.44 -10.94 3.73
N ASP A 55 3.51 -10.77 2.96
CA ASP A 55 4.64 -11.71 2.89
C ASP A 55 5.42 -11.84 4.20
N ASN A 56 5.31 -10.83 5.08
CA ASN A 56 5.97 -10.82 6.39
C ASN A 56 4.98 -10.75 7.56
N ASN A 57 3.72 -11.10 7.34
CA ASN A 57 2.68 -11.08 8.36
C ASN A 57 2.95 -12.08 9.51
N ASP A 58 3.81 -13.07 9.28
CA ASP A 58 4.31 -14.00 10.31
C ASP A 58 5.44 -13.39 11.17
N LYS A 59 6.24 -12.49 10.59
CA LYS A 59 7.38 -11.83 11.25
C LYS A 59 7.01 -10.53 11.94
N HIS A 60 6.01 -9.84 11.41
CA HIS A 60 5.59 -8.53 11.87
C HIS A 60 4.14 -8.56 12.36
N GLN A 61 3.89 -8.01 13.55
CA GLN A 61 2.55 -7.88 14.09
C GLN A 61 1.89 -6.59 13.57
N ILE A 62 1.68 -6.50 12.26
CA ILE A 62 1.12 -5.33 11.58
C ILE A 62 -0.20 -5.73 10.92
N ALA A 63 -1.28 -5.06 11.31
CA ALA A 63 -2.55 -5.11 10.60
C ALA A 63 -2.60 -4.01 9.54
N MET A 64 -3.29 -4.26 8.43
CA MET A 64 -3.46 -3.32 7.33
C MET A 64 -4.93 -3.20 6.92
N CYS A 65 -5.37 -1.98 6.68
CA CYS A 65 -6.54 -1.70 5.85
C CYS A 65 -6.17 -0.81 4.67
N ILE A 66 -7.00 -0.89 3.63
CA ILE A 66 -6.95 0.03 2.50
C ILE A 66 -8.29 0.71 2.27
N GLN A 67 -8.27 1.88 1.67
CA GLN A 67 -9.45 2.57 1.16
C GLN A 67 -9.13 3.10 -0.24
N VAL A 68 -9.98 2.79 -1.21
CA VAL A 68 -9.83 3.28 -2.58
C VAL A 68 -10.74 4.50 -2.76
N ASP A 69 -10.15 5.63 -3.13
CA ASP A 69 -10.81 6.93 -3.21
C ASP A 69 -11.62 7.25 -1.94
N ARG A 70 -12.95 7.44 -2.04
CA ARG A 70 -13.85 7.65 -0.89
C ARG A 70 -14.74 6.44 -0.60
N GLY A 71 -14.33 5.26 -1.07
CA GLY A 71 -15.04 4.01 -0.84
C GLY A 71 -14.92 3.48 0.58
N ASP A 72 -15.33 2.23 0.77
CA ASP A 72 -15.25 1.56 2.06
C ASP A 72 -13.80 1.23 2.45
N VAL A 73 -13.57 1.12 3.76
CA VAL A 73 -12.30 0.66 4.31
C VAL A 73 -12.29 -0.87 4.36
N HIS A 74 -11.33 -1.48 3.70
CA HIS A 74 -11.20 -2.93 3.59
C HIS A 74 -9.97 -3.46 4.33
N PRO A 75 -10.13 -4.40 5.28
CA PRO A 75 -9.00 -5.08 5.89
C PRO A 75 -8.31 -5.99 4.89
N VAL A 76 -6.99 -5.96 4.90
CA VAL A 76 -6.14 -6.82 4.06
C VAL A 76 -5.71 -8.02 4.88
N THR A 77 -5.93 -9.22 4.35
CA THR A 77 -5.60 -10.49 4.99
C THR A 77 -4.90 -11.42 3.99
N VAL A 78 -4.23 -12.45 4.50
CA VAL A 78 -3.61 -13.49 3.67
C VAL A 78 -4.64 -14.17 2.76
N GLN A 79 -5.92 -14.18 3.13
CA GLN A 79 -6.97 -14.80 2.33
C GLN A 79 -7.48 -13.90 1.20
N ASN A 80 -7.47 -12.58 1.37
CA ASN A 80 -8.09 -11.64 0.41
C ASN A 80 -7.11 -10.71 -0.32
N HIS A 81 -5.82 -10.67 0.07
CA HIS A 81 -4.84 -9.76 -0.52
C HIS A 81 -4.74 -9.89 -2.05
N ASN A 82 -4.79 -11.11 -2.59
CA ASN A 82 -4.76 -11.35 -4.03
C ASN A 82 -5.95 -10.73 -4.76
N ASP A 83 -7.14 -10.78 -4.17
CA ASP A 83 -8.34 -10.20 -4.78
C ASP A 83 -8.32 -8.68 -4.68
N ILE A 84 -7.80 -8.14 -3.58
CA ILE A 84 -7.54 -6.71 -3.42
C ILE A 84 -6.55 -6.21 -4.49
N ILE A 85 -5.40 -6.87 -4.65
CA ILE A 85 -4.39 -6.51 -5.66
C ILE A 85 -4.99 -6.58 -7.06
N LYS A 86 -5.72 -7.64 -7.40
CA LYS A 86 -6.44 -7.74 -8.69
C LYS A 86 -7.43 -6.60 -8.88
N GLY A 87 -8.16 -6.22 -7.83
CA GLY A 87 -9.08 -5.08 -7.84
C GLY A 87 -8.36 -3.77 -8.15
N LEU A 88 -7.25 -3.49 -7.47
CA LEU A 88 -6.43 -2.30 -7.71
C LEU A 88 -5.88 -2.27 -9.14
N LEU A 89 -5.34 -3.38 -9.65
CA LEU A 89 -4.86 -3.49 -11.03
C LEU A 89 -5.98 -3.27 -12.04
N TYR A 90 -7.13 -3.92 -11.83
CA TYR A 90 -8.28 -3.80 -12.71
C TYR A 90 -8.77 -2.36 -12.79
N LEU A 91 -8.90 -1.68 -11.64
CA LEU A 91 -9.32 -0.29 -11.60
C LEU A 91 -8.28 0.61 -12.27
N TYR A 92 -6.98 0.38 -12.05
CA TYR A 92 -5.92 1.15 -12.68
C TYR A 92 -5.93 1.03 -14.21
N TYR A 93 -6.03 -0.18 -14.76
CA TYR A 93 -5.97 -0.40 -16.22
C TYR A 93 -7.28 -0.08 -16.94
N ARG A 94 -8.42 -0.05 -16.24
CA ARG A 94 -9.72 0.34 -16.82
C ARG A 94 -10.07 1.80 -16.64
N ASP A 95 -9.33 2.57 -15.85
CA ASP A 95 -9.54 4.01 -15.72
C ASP A 95 -9.19 4.68 -17.06
N PRO A 96 -10.19 5.18 -17.85
CA PRO A 96 -9.92 5.79 -19.14
C PRO A 96 -9.19 7.15 -19.02
N ASP A 97 -9.14 7.72 -17.81
CA ASP A 97 -8.43 8.96 -17.50
C ASP A 97 -7.02 8.70 -16.95
N SER A 98 -6.57 7.44 -16.84
CA SER A 98 -5.16 7.15 -16.65
C SER A 98 -4.44 7.51 -17.93
N THR A 99 -3.97 8.76 -18.05
CA THR A 99 -3.16 9.22 -19.17
C THR A 99 -1.92 8.35 -19.24
N TYR A 100 -1.97 7.35 -20.11
CA TYR A 100 -0.80 6.63 -20.52
C TYR A 100 0.12 7.66 -21.19
N ASP A 101 1.27 7.95 -20.58
CA ASP A 101 2.45 8.36 -21.35
C ASP A 101 2.86 7.13 -22.16
N ILE A 102 2.09 6.85 -23.21
CA ILE A 102 2.55 6.03 -24.31
C ILE A 102 3.65 6.87 -24.92
N GLU A 103 4.91 6.57 -24.58
CA GLU A 103 6.03 7.01 -25.37
C GLU A 103 5.65 6.78 -26.82
N SER A 104 5.46 7.89 -27.52
CA SER A 104 4.90 7.90 -28.84
C SER A 104 5.90 7.17 -29.72
N GLY A 105 5.60 5.93 -30.05
CA GLY A 105 6.16 5.25 -31.20
C GLY A 105 5.76 6.04 -32.44
N ALA A 106 6.53 7.07 -32.76
CA ALA A 106 6.43 7.81 -34.01
C ALA A 106 7.78 8.43 -34.35
N GLY A 107 8.51 7.76 -35.24
CA GLY A 107 9.37 8.44 -36.21
C GLY A 107 10.86 8.13 -36.14
N ARG A 108 11.28 7.04 -36.80
CA ARG A 108 11.95 7.11 -38.12
C ARG A 108 12.15 5.72 -38.71
#